data_AF-A0A1Q3X3B7-F1
#
_entry.id   AF-A0A1Q3X3B7-F1
#
_cell.length_a   1.000
_cell.length_b   1.000
_cell.length_c   1.000
_cell.angle_alpha   90.00
_cell.angle_beta   90.00
_cell.angle_gamma   90.00
#
_symmetry.space_group_name_H-M   'P 1'
#
loop_
_entity.id
_entity.type
_entity.pdbx_description
1 polymer ?
#
loop_
_entity_poly.entity_id
_entity_poly.type
_entity_poly.pdbx_seq_one_letter_code
_entity_poly.pdbx_strand_id
1 'polypeptide(L)'
;MKKALLITTALLSLAIYGESKDITGDWKEVKRMSAKTGTSIAYTDTMFFRFMSGNEYVSQKKGGFIYKGTYKMENNTLDMGARFYTILKHTKTTLKLKDDGGIYEFVMYTPQDGMSKLPDEPKAAPVTDITQMKGHWSEFKRTSDHTIQEIDYQRLIKMMDIFTHFEDGNWGYVFATRDADNNPSWHIDSYDSKSQVLHCSGRDSRDLKVMKCQDNELVLEEKGITYFFRRFKQ
;
A
#
# COMPACT_ATOMS: atom_id res chain seq x y z
N MET A 1 8.97 75.46 10.17
CA MET A 1 8.40 74.42 9.29
C MET A 1 9.31 73.19 9.33
N LYS A 2 8.96 72.15 10.10
CA LYS A 2 9.69 70.87 10.13
C LYS A 2 8.79 69.80 9.52
N LYS A 3 9.17 69.25 8.37
CA LYS A 3 8.49 68.11 7.75
C LYS A 3 9.10 66.83 8.32
N ALA A 4 8.30 66.05 9.05
CA ALA A 4 8.66 64.70 9.45
C ALA A 4 8.24 63.73 8.34
N LEU A 5 9.21 62.99 7.81
CA LEU A 5 9.01 61.92 6.84
C LEU A 5 8.73 60.63 7.62
N LEU A 6 7.49 60.13 7.57
CA LEU A 6 7.14 58.82 8.13
C LEU A 6 7.52 57.75 7.10
N ILE A 7 8.54 56.94 7.40
CA ILE A 7 8.86 55.72 6.65
C ILE A 7 8.06 54.60 7.28
N THR A 8 7.00 54.16 6.60
CA THR A 8 6.20 53.00 7.00
C THR A 8 6.85 51.74 6.44
N THR A 9 7.67 51.07 7.25
CA THR A 9 8.24 49.77 6.89
C THR A 9 7.16 48.71 6.98
N ALA A 10 6.62 48.29 5.84
CA ALA A 10 5.73 47.14 5.76
C ALA A 10 6.53 45.86 6.03
N LEU A 11 6.43 45.33 7.25
CA LEU A 11 6.86 43.98 7.61
C LEU A 11 5.98 42.98 6.85
N LEU A 12 6.44 42.56 5.66
CA LEU A 12 5.94 41.34 5.03
C LEU A 12 6.37 40.16 5.91
N SER A 13 5.44 39.66 6.71
CA SER A 13 5.55 38.34 7.33
C SER A 13 5.57 37.30 6.21
N LEU A 14 6.76 36.87 5.82
CA LEU A 14 6.97 35.62 5.11
C LEU A 14 6.41 34.51 6.02
N ALA A 15 5.19 34.08 5.75
CA ALA A 15 4.66 32.84 6.29
C ALA A 15 5.54 31.71 5.74
N ILE A 16 6.54 31.33 6.52
CA ILE A 16 7.30 30.09 6.31
C ILE A 16 6.28 28.97 6.53
N TYR A 17 5.65 28.52 5.44
CA TYR A 17 4.90 27.28 5.44
C TYR A 17 5.91 26.16 5.68
N GLY A 18 6.07 25.78 6.96
CA GLY A 18 6.90 24.65 7.32
C GLY A 18 6.39 23.39 6.60
N GLU A 19 7.27 22.74 5.84
CA GLU A 19 7.02 21.40 5.34
C GLU A 19 6.78 20.49 6.54
N SER A 20 5.58 19.90 6.63
CA SER A 20 5.33 18.86 7.60
C SER A 20 6.07 17.60 7.16
N LYS A 21 6.77 16.93 8.08
CA LYS A 21 7.26 15.57 7.80
C LYS A 21 6.18 14.51 8.01
N ASP A 22 5.10 14.88 8.70
CA ASP A 22 4.00 13.98 9.02
C ASP A 22 2.82 14.20 8.07
N ILE A 23 2.46 13.14 7.35
CA ILE A 23 1.34 13.08 6.39
C ILE A 23 0.11 12.37 7.00
N THR A 24 0.20 11.93 8.26
CA THR A 24 -0.87 11.22 8.96
C THR A 24 -2.18 12.01 8.87
N GLY A 25 -3.26 11.33 8.50
CA GLY A 25 -4.56 11.95 8.34
C GLY A 25 -5.40 11.37 7.21
N ASP A 26 -6.64 11.85 7.15
CA ASP A 26 -7.61 11.55 6.11
C ASP A 26 -7.55 12.62 5.03
N TRP A 27 -7.23 12.22 3.80
CA TRP A 27 -7.04 13.08 2.64
C TRP A 27 -8.02 12.77 1.52
N LYS A 28 -8.64 13.80 0.95
CA LYS A 28 -9.58 13.70 -0.17
C LYS A 28 -9.09 14.51 -1.36
N GLU A 29 -9.11 13.90 -2.53
CA GLU A 29 -8.79 14.57 -3.79
C GLU A 29 -9.82 15.66 -4.12
N VAL A 30 -9.33 16.87 -4.35
CA VAL A 30 -10.15 18.05 -4.72
C VAL A 30 -9.80 18.61 -6.09
N LYS A 31 -8.66 18.21 -6.66
CA LYS A 31 -8.24 18.65 -7.99
C LYS A 31 -7.34 17.63 -8.66
N ARG A 32 -7.55 17.44 -9.96
CA ARG A 32 -6.69 16.65 -10.85
C ARG A 32 -6.25 17.52 -12.02
N MET A 33 -4.97 17.44 -12.38
CA MET A 33 -4.39 18.14 -13.53
C MET A 33 -3.56 17.18 -14.37
N SER A 34 -3.48 17.43 -15.67
CA SER A 34 -2.60 16.70 -16.57
C SER A 34 -1.14 16.94 -16.19
N ALA A 35 -0.36 15.87 -16.06
CA ALA A 35 1.08 15.97 -15.84
C ALA A 35 1.81 16.61 -17.04
N LYS A 36 1.22 16.53 -18.25
CA LYS A 36 1.81 17.07 -19.49
C LYS A 36 1.53 18.56 -19.69
N THR A 37 0.28 18.97 -19.51
CA THR A 37 -0.19 20.33 -19.86
C THR A 37 -0.45 21.20 -18.63
N GLY A 38 -0.51 20.64 -17.43
CA GLY A 38 -0.87 21.36 -16.21
C GLY A 38 -2.33 21.78 -16.13
N THR A 39 -3.16 21.44 -17.12
CA THR A 39 -4.57 21.82 -17.18
C THR A 39 -5.43 20.91 -16.31
N SER A 40 -6.50 21.45 -15.74
CA SER A 40 -7.46 20.67 -14.95
C SER A 40 -8.11 19.56 -15.76
N ILE A 41 -8.31 18.41 -15.12
CA ILE A 41 -8.99 17.23 -15.67
C ILE A 41 -10.26 16.99 -14.85
N ALA A 42 -11.40 16.79 -15.53
CA ALA A 42 -12.64 16.38 -14.86
C ALA A 42 -12.56 14.90 -14.45
N TYR A 43 -13.09 14.56 -13.28
CA TYR A 43 -13.08 13.20 -12.75
C TYR A 43 -14.32 12.92 -11.90
N THR A 44 -14.76 11.66 -11.89
CA THR A 44 -15.88 11.17 -11.06
C THR A 44 -15.41 10.19 -9.98
N ASP A 45 -14.19 9.67 -10.14
CA ASP A 45 -13.54 8.67 -9.31
C ASP A 45 -12.61 9.30 -8.26
N THR A 46 -13.18 10.13 -7.37
CA THR A 46 -12.44 10.82 -6.31
C THR A 46 -11.57 9.86 -5.50
N MET A 47 -10.27 10.17 -5.37
CA MET A 47 -9.36 9.42 -4.52
C MET A 47 -9.44 9.87 -3.05
N PHE A 48 -9.32 8.90 -2.17
CA PHE A 48 -9.22 9.06 -0.72
C PHE A 48 -7.98 8.33 -0.22
N PHE A 49 -7.24 8.96 0.68
CA PHE A 49 -6.17 8.33 1.44
C PHE A 49 -6.45 8.48 2.93
N ARG A 50 -6.05 7.48 3.70
CA ARG A 50 -5.83 7.58 5.15
C ARG A 50 -4.40 7.16 5.41
N PHE A 51 -3.55 8.07 5.84
CA PHE A 51 -2.22 7.74 6.35
C PHE A 51 -2.31 7.64 7.87
N MET A 52 -1.82 6.54 8.42
CA MET A 52 -1.83 6.27 9.85
C MET A 52 -0.43 6.49 10.41
N SER A 53 -0.35 6.82 11.71
CA SER A 53 0.92 6.99 12.40
C SER A 53 1.81 5.76 12.23
N GLY A 54 3.11 5.98 12.02
CA GLY A 54 4.03 4.94 11.62
C GLY A 54 4.24 4.99 10.12
N ASN A 55 3.70 4.00 9.40
CA ASN A 55 3.90 3.93 7.95
C ASN A 55 2.80 3.16 7.21
N GLU A 56 1.58 3.12 7.73
CA GLU A 56 0.48 2.40 7.10
C GLU A 56 -0.49 3.33 6.39
N TYR A 57 -1.09 2.86 5.30
CA TYR A 57 -2.12 3.61 4.61
C TYR A 57 -3.33 2.76 4.20
N VAL A 58 -4.44 3.45 4.01
CA VAL A 58 -5.60 2.99 3.25
C VAL A 58 -5.78 3.92 2.06
N SER A 59 -6.06 3.37 0.88
CA SER A 59 -6.44 4.16 -0.30
C SER A 59 -7.68 3.60 -0.96
N GLN A 60 -8.50 4.47 -1.50
CA GLN A 60 -9.72 4.08 -2.21
C GLN A 60 -10.09 5.14 -3.24
N LYS A 61 -10.57 4.70 -4.41
CA LYS A 61 -11.35 5.56 -5.32
C LYS A 61 -12.82 5.45 -4.97
N LYS A 62 -13.60 6.53 -5.11
CA LYS A 62 -15.05 6.54 -4.86
C LYS A 62 -15.74 5.37 -5.58
N GLY A 63 -16.35 4.47 -4.80
CA GLY A 63 -17.03 3.28 -5.33
C GLY A 63 -16.11 2.15 -5.81
N GLY A 64 -14.80 2.28 -5.62
CA GLY A 64 -13.79 1.28 -5.96
C GLY A 64 -13.33 0.46 -4.76
N PHE A 65 -12.41 -0.47 -5.03
CA PHE A 65 -11.78 -1.31 -4.01
C PHE A 65 -10.96 -0.49 -3.01
N ILE A 66 -10.88 -1.01 -1.79
CA ILE A 66 -10.04 -0.48 -0.71
C ILE A 66 -8.70 -1.19 -0.75
N TYR A 67 -7.63 -0.42 -0.95
CA TYR A 67 -6.25 -0.89 -0.87
C TYR A 67 -5.69 -0.49 0.48
N LYS A 68 -4.84 -1.35 1.04
CA LYS A 68 -4.08 -1.06 2.26
C LYS A 68 -2.61 -1.40 2.00
N GLY A 69 -1.71 -0.74 2.68
CA GLY A 69 -0.29 -0.87 2.38
C GLY A 69 0.57 -0.22 3.44
N THR A 70 1.88 -0.37 3.25
CA THR A 70 2.85 0.50 3.91
C THR A 70 3.33 1.57 2.94
N TYR A 71 3.62 2.76 3.45
CA TYR A 71 4.19 3.86 2.68
C TYR A 71 5.54 4.27 3.23
N LYS A 72 6.35 4.92 2.41
CA LYS A 72 7.63 5.50 2.78
C LYS A 72 7.72 6.90 2.19
N MET A 73 8.15 7.86 3.00
CA MET A 73 8.39 9.23 2.58
C MET A 73 9.86 9.60 2.75
N GLU A 74 10.56 9.79 1.63
CA GLU A 74 11.96 10.25 1.60
C GLU A 74 12.19 11.15 0.40
N ASN A 75 13.06 12.16 0.53
CA ASN A 75 13.52 13.00 -0.59
C ASN A 75 12.39 13.54 -1.49
N ASN A 76 11.30 14.04 -0.89
CA ASN A 76 10.10 14.52 -1.60
C ASN A 76 9.41 13.45 -2.47
N THR A 77 9.50 12.20 -2.07
CA THR A 77 8.80 11.08 -2.71
C THR A 77 7.89 10.39 -1.69
N LEU A 78 6.79 9.84 -2.19
CA LEU A 78 5.87 8.98 -1.46
C LEU A 78 5.80 7.65 -2.21
N ASP A 79 6.48 6.66 -1.67
CA ASP A 79 6.45 5.28 -2.16
C ASP A 79 5.40 4.50 -1.39
N MET A 80 4.43 3.93 -2.09
CA MET A 80 3.32 3.16 -1.52
C MET A 80 3.35 1.70 -2.03
N GLY A 81 4.49 1.25 -2.56
CA GLY A 81 4.67 -0.04 -3.23
C GLY A 81 4.14 -0.01 -4.66
N ALA A 82 2.82 -0.18 -4.82
CA ALA A 82 2.18 -0.22 -6.15
C ALA A 82 2.04 1.18 -6.80
N ARG A 83 2.25 2.25 -6.03
CA ARG A 83 2.17 3.63 -6.49
C ARG A 83 3.34 4.41 -5.95
N PHE A 84 3.93 5.23 -6.82
CA PHE A 84 5.03 6.11 -6.48
C PHE A 84 4.67 7.52 -6.89
N TYR A 85 4.82 8.47 -5.98
CA TYR A 85 4.54 9.89 -6.24
C TYR A 85 5.74 10.76 -5.91
N THR A 86 5.94 11.80 -6.72
CA THR A 86 6.68 12.98 -6.28
C THR A 86 5.74 13.87 -5.45
N ILE A 87 6.18 14.28 -4.27
CA ILE A 87 5.50 15.23 -3.40
C ILE A 87 5.86 16.64 -3.89
N LEU A 88 4.91 17.30 -4.54
CA LEU A 88 5.09 18.68 -5.03
C LEU A 88 4.79 19.73 -3.95
N LYS A 89 3.94 19.40 -2.98
CA LYS A 89 3.60 20.27 -1.85
C LYS A 89 3.06 19.43 -0.71
N HIS A 90 3.51 19.73 0.51
CA HIS A 90 2.95 19.13 1.71
C HIS A 90 2.89 20.16 2.84
N THR A 91 1.67 20.44 3.29
CA THR A 91 1.36 21.25 4.48
C THR A 91 0.40 20.46 5.36
N LYS A 92 0.08 20.99 6.55
CA LYS A 92 -0.89 20.37 7.48
C LYS A 92 -2.29 20.12 6.88
N THR A 93 -2.65 20.80 5.79
CA THR A 93 -4.00 20.74 5.22
C THR A 93 -4.02 20.50 3.71
N THR A 94 -2.86 20.48 3.05
CA THR A 94 -2.75 20.32 1.60
C THR A 94 -1.63 19.37 1.26
N LEU A 95 -1.94 18.39 0.42
CA LEU A 95 -0.98 17.46 -0.15
C LEU A 95 -1.12 17.51 -1.67
N LYS A 96 -0.01 17.68 -2.38
CA LYS A 96 0.02 17.68 -3.84
C LYS A 96 1.00 16.62 -4.32
N LEU A 97 0.47 15.62 -4.99
CA LEU A 97 1.21 14.45 -5.49
C LEU A 97 1.27 14.49 -7.01
N LYS A 98 2.34 13.96 -7.59
CA LYS A 98 2.50 13.80 -9.03
C LYS A 98 2.99 12.38 -9.34
N ASP A 99 2.36 11.76 -10.32
CA ASP A 99 2.86 10.55 -11.00
C ASP A 99 2.79 10.77 -12.53
N ASP A 100 3.04 9.71 -13.30
CA ASP A 100 2.94 9.75 -14.77
C ASP A 100 1.50 9.95 -15.27
N GLY A 101 0.50 9.62 -14.45
CA GLY A 101 -0.92 9.77 -14.76
C GLY A 101 -1.43 11.20 -14.55
N GLY A 102 -0.87 11.96 -13.61
CA GLY A 102 -1.35 13.31 -13.33
C GLY A 102 -0.72 13.98 -12.11
N ILE A 103 -1.22 15.19 -11.85
CA ILE A 103 -0.96 15.95 -10.63
C ILE A 103 -2.27 16.02 -9.85
N TYR A 104 -2.24 15.61 -8.60
CA TYR A 104 -3.42 15.47 -7.75
C TYR A 104 -3.24 16.36 -6.52
N GLU A 105 -4.27 17.11 -6.18
CA GLU A 105 -4.32 17.93 -4.97
C GLU A 105 -5.34 17.36 -4.01
N PHE A 106 -4.92 17.18 -2.77
CA PHE A 106 -5.70 16.64 -1.68
C PHE A 106 -5.78 17.64 -0.55
N VAL A 107 -6.90 17.60 0.15
CA VAL A 107 -7.10 18.32 1.41
C VAL A 107 -7.45 17.35 2.52
N MET A 108 -7.06 17.72 3.74
CA MET A 108 -7.54 17.03 4.93
C MET A 108 -9.07 17.10 4.99
N TYR A 109 -9.72 16.00 5.35
CA TYR A 109 -11.17 15.96 5.53
C TYR A 109 -11.53 15.04 6.69
N THR A 110 -12.68 15.33 7.31
CA THR A 110 -13.30 14.40 8.24
C THR A 110 -14.27 13.53 7.44
N PRO A 111 -14.09 12.19 7.42
CA PRO A 111 -15.08 11.30 6.85
C PRO A 111 -16.42 11.55 7.54
N GLN A 112 -17.48 11.85 6.77
CA GLN A 112 -18.83 11.82 7.33
C GLN A 112 -19.21 10.36 7.57
N ASP A 113 -19.82 10.08 8.74
CA ASP A 113 -20.32 8.75 9.10
C ASP A 113 -21.12 8.16 7.93
N GLY A 114 -20.59 7.08 7.34
CA GLY A 114 -21.12 6.52 6.09
C GLY A 114 -20.05 6.13 5.07
N MET A 115 -18.79 6.51 5.25
CA MET A 115 -17.69 5.72 4.67
C MET A 115 -17.57 4.41 5.43
N SER A 116 -18.44 3.48 5.03
CA SER A 116 -18.51 2.05 5.35
C SER A 116 -17.63 1.63 6.53
N LYS A 117 -18.26 1.29 7.66
CA LYS A 117 -17.75 0.13 8.42
C LYS A 117 -17.46 -0.93 7.37
N LEU A 118 -16.19 -1.32 7.25
CA LEU A 118 -15.80 -2.41 6.38
C LEU A 118 -16.81 -3.53 6.65
N PRO A 119 -17.58 -4.01 5.66
CA PRO A 119 -18.50 -5.09 5.90
C PRO A 119 -17.71 -6.23 6.54
N ASP A 120 -18.24 -6.80 7.62
CA ASP A 120 -17.59 -7.94 8.27
C ASP A 120 -17.39 -9.02 7.19
N GLU A 121 -16.13 -9.30 6.87
CA GLU A 121 -15.84 -10.33 5.89
C GLU A 121 -16.37 -11.66 6.44
N PRO A 122 -17.08 -12.45 5.61
CA PRO A 122 -17.53 -13.76 6.05
C PRO A 122 -16.32 -14.56 6.50
N LYS A 123 -16.44 -15.17 7.69
CA LYS A 123 -15.36 -15.95 8.29
C LYS A 123 -14.89 -17.00 7.29
N ALA A 124 -13.62 -16.91 6.88
CA ALA A 124 -13.06 -17.82 5.89
C ALA A 124 -13.12 -19.26 6.40
N ALA A 125 -13.49 -20.19 5.51
CA ALA A 125 -13.38 -21.62 5.82
C ALA A 125 -11.89 -21.99 5.92
N PRO A 126 -11.51 -22.88 6.86
CA PRO A 126 -10.14 -23.36 6.95
C PRO A 126 -9.75 -24.12 5.69
N VAL A 127 -8.51 -23.93 5.24
CA VAL A 127 -7.96 -24.68 4.12
C VAL A 127 -7.60 -26.08 4.62
N THR A 128 -8.15 -27.12 4.00
CA THR A 128 -7.92 -28.49 4.51
C THR A 128 -6.82 -29.21 3.78
N ASP A 129 -6.47 -28.74 2.59
CA ASP A 129 -5.50 -29.36 1.68
C ASP A 129 -4.77 -28.29 0.86
N ILE A 130 -3.47 -28.48 0.65
CA ILE A 130 -2.63 -27.51 -0.05
C ILE A 130 -3.08 -27.27 -1.49
N THR A 131 -3.65 -28.27 -2.16
CA THR A 131 -4.11 -28.15 -3.54
C THR A 131 -5.30 -27.20 -3.71
N GLN A 132 -5.99 -26.83 -2.61
CA GLN A 132 -7.00 -25.76 -2.63
C GLN A 132 -6.36 -24.41 -2.95
N MET A 133 -5.10 -24.23 -2.56
CA MET A 133 -4.32 -23.02 -2.81
C MET A 133 -3.59 -23.03 -4.15
N LYS A 134 -3.70 -24.07 -4.99
CA LYS A 134 -2.97 -24.17 -6.27
C LYS A 134 -3.12 -22.95 -7.18
N GLY A 135 -2.09 -22.56 -7.90
CA GLY A 135 -2.12 -21.53 -8.93
C GLY A 135 -1.12 -20.40 -8.70
N HIS A 136 -1.16 -19.44 -9.62
CA HIS A 136 -0.31 -18.26 -9.61
C HIS A 136 -0.98 -17.12 -8.85
N TRP A 137 -0.30 -16.64 -7.83
CA TRP A 137 -0.80 -15.64 -6.89
C TRP A 137 0.11 -14.44 -6.90
N SER A 138 -0.43 -13.27 -7.19
CA SER A 138 0.31 -12.02 -7.12
C SER A 138 -0.20 -11.19 -5.94
N GLU A 139 0.72 -10.67 -5.15
CA GLU A 139 0.42 -9.75 -4.05
C GLU A 139 -0.15 -8.46 -4.64
N PHE A 140 -1.27 -8.00 -4.09
CA PHE A 140 -1.91 -6.75 -4.51
C PHE A 140 -2.14 -5.78 -3.36
N LYS A 141 -1.92 -6.24 -2.13
CA LYS A 141 -2.14 -5.50 -0.90
C LYS A 141 -1.38 -6.18 0.23
N ARG A 142 -0.82 -5.36 1.13
CA ARG A 142 -0.14 -5.79 2.35
C ARG A 142 -0.55 -4.91 3.53
N THR A 143 -0.65 -5.46 4.73
CA THR A 143 -0.82 -4.68 5.97
C THR A 143 0.14 -5.18 7.04
N SER A 144 0.32 -4.40 8.10
CA SER A 144 1.15 -4.79 9.23
C SER A 144 0.41 -4.52 10.54
N ASP A 145 0.59 -5.33 11.57
CA ASP A 145 0.07 -5.02 12.92
C ASP A 145 1.01 -4.07 13.70
N HIS A 146 2.19 -3.77 13.14
CA HIS A 146 3.19 -2.88 13.71
C HIS A 146 3.79 -1.97 12.64
N THR A 147 4.37 -0.85 13.09
CA THR A 147 5.12 0.06 12.22
C THR A 147 6.37 -0.63 11.68
N ILE A 148 6.50 -0.67 10.36
CA ILE A 148 7.69 -1.20 9.68
C ILE A 148 8.70 -0.06 9.53
N GLN A 149 9.81 -0.10 10.27
CA GLN A 149 10.80 0.99 10.25
C GLN A 149 11.52 1.13 8.90
N GLU A 150 11.80 0.01 8.23
CA GLU A 150 12.44 -0.04 6.93
C GLU A 150 11.82 -1.14 6.07
N ILE A 151 11.62 -0.85 4.78
CA ILE A 151 11.03 -1.79 3.83
C ILE A 151 12.15 -2.64 3.20
N ASP A 152 12.32 -3.87 3.67
CA ASP A 152 13.23 -4.85 3.07
C ASP A 152 12.57 -5.57 1.87
N TYR A 153 12.74 -4.98 0.69
CA TYR A 153 12.24 -5.54 -0.58
C TYR A 153 12.87 -6.88 -0.99
N GLN A 154 13.95 -7.30 -0.33
CA GLN A 154 14.50 -8.64 -0.57
C GLN A 154 13.74 -9.71 0.22
N ARG A 155 12.93 -9.32 1.22
CA ARG A 155 12.16 -10.25 2.07
C ARG A 155 10.67 -10.22 1.82
N LEU A 156 10.13 -9.10 1.36
CA LEU A 156 8.71 -8.96 1.08
C LEU A 156 8.28 -9.85 -0.09
N ILE A 157 7.22 -10.62 0.12
CA ILE A 157 6.69 -11.53 -0.88
C ILE A 157 5.88 -10.71 -1.91
N LYS A 158 6.19 -10.88 -3.21
CA LYS A 158 5.39 -10.30 -4.32
C LYS A 158 4.49 -11.33 -5.00
N MET A 159 4.86 -12.60 -4.94
CA MET A 159 4.23 -13.63 -5.76
C MET A 159 4.46 -15.01 -5.15
N MET A 160 3.51 -15.91 -5.35
CA MET A 160 3.63 -17.33 -5.05
C MET A 160 3.03 -18.16 -6.18
N ASP A 161 3.71 -19.24 -6.52
CA ASP A 161 3.18 -20.30 -7.36
C ASP A 161 2.97 -21.54 -6.50
N ILE A 162 1.76 -22.08 -6.48
CA ILE A 162 1.44 -23.31 -5.74
C ILE A 162 1.03 -24.39 -6.74
N PHE A 163 1.70 -25.53 -6.71
CA PHE A 163 1.52 -26.60 -7.67
C PHE A 163 0.29 -27.46 -7.38
N THR A 164 -0.09 -28.26 -8.38
CA THR A 164 -1.19 -29.23 -8.24
C THR A 164 -0.77 -30.51 -7.53
N HIS A 165 0.52 -30.82 -7.59
CA HIS A 165 1.14 -32.00 -7.00
C HIS A 165 2.56 -31.62 -6.57
N PHE A 166 3.15 -32.43 -5.69
CA PHE A 166 4.53 -32.26 -5.28
C PHE A 166 5.45 -32.59 -6.46
N GLU A 167 6.22 -31.61 -6.93
CA GLU A 167 7.13 -31.72 -8.06
C GLU A 167 8.45 -31.04 -7.73
N ASP A 168 9.56 -31.57 -8.24
CA ASP A 168 10.91 -31.05 -8.00
C ASP A 168 11.24 -30.78 -6.51
N GLY A 169 10.73 -31.66 -5.64
CA GLY A 169 11.00 -31.60 -4.20
C GLY A 169 10.24 -30.51 -3.45
N ASN A 170 9.24 -29.86 -4.03
CA ASN A 170 8.46 -28.83 -3.38
C ASN A 170 6.99 -28.78 -3.89
N TRP A 171 6.16 -28.00 -3.21
CA TRP A 171 4.76 -27.73 -3.56
C TRP A 171 4.57 -26.40 -4.29
N GLY A 172 5.65 -25.68 -4.58
CA GLY A 172 5.55 -24.35 -5.17
C GLY A 172 6.72 -23.45 -4.82
N TYR A 173 6.66 -22.24 -5.36
CA TYR A 173 7.68 -21.21 -5.24
C TYR A 173 7.13 -19.95 -4.59
N VAL A 174 8.00 -19.22 -3.87
CA VAL A 174 7.70 -17.93 -3.26
C VAL A 174 8.77 -16.93 -3.69
N PHE A 175 8.31 -15.81 -4.22
CA PHE A 175 9.17 -14.79 -4.80
C PHE A 175 9.16 -13.52 -3.95
N ALA A 176 10.34 -13.02 -3.64
CA ALA A 176 10.53 -11.70 -3.07
C ALA A 176 10.25 -10.59 -4.09
N THR A 177 10.01 -9.37 -3.62
CA THR A 177 9.75 -8.20 -4.48
C THR A 177 10.86 -7.95 -5.50
N ARG A 178 12.12 -8.24 -5.14
CA ARG A 178 13.28 -8.09 -6.05
C ARG A 178 13.63 -9.34 -6.86
N ASP A 179 12.93 -10.44 -6.68
CA ASP A 179 13.22 -11.65 -7.44
C ASP A 179 12.82 -11.47 -8.91
N ALA A 180 13.59 -12.08 -9.80
CA ALA A 180 13.15 -12.31 -11.16
C ALA A 180 12.08 -13.41 -11.17
N ASP A 181 11.19 -13.40 -12.16
CA ASP A 181 10.02 -14.31 -12.19
C ASP A 181 10.40 -15.80 -12.34
N ASN A 182 11.66 -16.10 -12.67
CA ASN A 182 12.20 -17.45 -12.77
C ASN A 182 13.26 -17.77 -11.71
N ASN A 183 13.42 -16.93 -10.68
CA ASN A 183 14.44 -17.10 -9.66
C ASN A 183 13.85 -16.89 -8.25
N PRO A 184 13.09 -17.85 -7.73
CA PRO A 184 12.42 -17.72 -6.44
C PRO A 184 13.41 -17.75 -5.27
N SER A 185 13.14 -16.94 -4.25
CA SER A 185 13.91 -16.92 -3.00
C SER A 185 13.59 -18.08 -2.06
N TRP A 186 12.36 -18.62 -2.13
CA TRP A 186 11.93 -19.75 -1.33
C TRP A 186 11.08 -20.73 -2.13
N HIS A 187 10.99 -21.95 -1.62
CA HIS A 187 10.11 -23.01 -2.07
C HIS A 187 9.22 -23.45 -0.90
N ILE A 188 8.05 -24.00 -1.24
CA ILE A 188 7.06 -24.48 -0.28
C ILE A 188 7.31 -25.96 -0.02
N ASP A 189 7.73 -26.31 1.19
CA ASP A 189 8.08 -27.68 1.54
C ASP A 189 6.83 -28.50 1.88
N SER A 190 5.91 -27.90 2.63
CA SER A 190 4.73 -28.59 3.14
C SER A 190 3.65 -27.63 3.64
N TYR A 191 2.47 -28.18 3.90
CA TYR A 191 1.35 -27.48 4.52
C TYR A 191 0.79 -28.31 5.69
N ASP A 192 0.71 -27.72 6.87
CA ASP A 192 0.00 -28.30 8.02
C ASP A 192 -1.40 -27.71 8.13
N SER A 193 -2.42 -28.52 7.79
CA SER A 193 -3.82 -28.13 7.84
C SER A 193 -4.38 -27.96 9.26
N LYS A 194 -3.69 -28.45 10.31
CA LYS A 194 -4.12 -28.23 11.70
C LYS A 194 -3.72 -26.85 12.20
N SER A 195 -2.47 -26.46 11.94
CA SER A 195 -1.96 -25.14 12.31
C SER A 195 -2.23 -24.06 11.25
N GLN A 196 -2.67 -24.46 10.06
CA GLN A 196 -2.84 -23.61 8.88
C GLN A 196 -1.52 -22.93 8.47
N VAL A 197 -0.39 -23.65 8.47
CA VAL A 197 0.93 -23.07 8.17
C VAL A 197 1.54 -23.72 6.93
N LEU A 198 2.01 -22.88 6.00
CA LEU A 198 2.91 -23.25 4.91
C LEU A 198 4.35 -23.13 5.40
N HIS A 199 5.06 -24.24 5.40
CA HIS A 199 6.49 -24.28 5.71
C HIS A 199 7.27 -24.06 4.42
N CYS A 200 8.12 -23.04 4.41
CA CYS A 200 8.92 -22.66 3.26
C CYS A 200 10.41 -22.67 3.63
N SER A 201 11.26 -23.08 2.69
CA SER A 201 12.70 -23.02 2.83
C SER A 201 13.37 -22.46 1.58
N GLY A 202 14.68 -22.21 1.60
CA GLY A 202 15.38 -21.47 0.56
C GLY A 202 16.44 -20.57 1.16
N ARG A 203 16.32 -19.24 0.96
CA ARG A 203 17.25 -18.26 1.54
C ARG A 203 17.32 -18.35 3.08
N ASP A 204 16.17 -18.53 3.71
CA ASP A 204 15.96 -18.77 5.13
C ASP A 204 14.63 -19.50 5.32
N SER A 205 14.42 -20.14 6.47
CA SER A 205 13.14 -20.79 6.77
C SER A 205 12.06 -19.75 7.08
N ARG A 206 10.86 -19.95 6.51
CA ARG A 206 9.69 -19.08 6.72
C ARG A 206 8.45 -19.92 6.94
N ASP A 207 7.65 -19.50 7.91
CA ASP A 207 6.34 -20.07 8.19
C ASP A 207 5.28 -19.04 7.83
N LEU A 208 4.46 -19.35 6.82
CA LEU A 208 3.39 -18.48 6.35
C LEU A 208 2.06 -19.04 6.82
N LYS A 209 1.40 -18.34 7.73
CA LYS A 209 0.09 -18.75 8.24
C LYS A 209 -0.99 -18.41 7.22
N VAL A 210 -1.73 -19.41 6.79
CA VAL A 210 -2.85 -19.30 5.86
C VAL A 210 -4.07 -18.81 6.62
N MET A 211 -4.53 -17.61 6.30
CA MET A 211 -5.69 -16.98 6.93
C MET A 211 -6.97 -17.20 6.12
N LYS A 212 -6.85 -17.31 4.79
CA LYS A 212 -7.97 -17.43 3.85
C LYS A 212 -7.47 -17.93 2.51
N CYS A 213 -8.23 -18.83 1.87
CA CYS A 213 -8.09 -19.13 0.45
C CYS A 213 -9.48 -19.40 -0.15
N GLN A 214 -10.13 -18.35 -0.64
CA GLN A 214 -11.47 -18.44 -1.24
C GLN A 214 -11.68 -17.28 -2.24
N ASP A 215 -12.61 -17.44 -3.18
CA ASP A 215 -13.03 -16.37 -4.09
C ASP A 215 -11.88 -15.70 -4.90
N ASN A 216 -10.87 -16.48 -5.29
CA ASN A 216 -9.63 -16.00 -5.93
C ASN A 216 -8.79 -15.04 -5.08
N GLU A 217 -8.92 -15.12 -3.76
CA GLU A 217 -8.07 -14.41 -2.79
C GLU A 217 -7.38 -15.42 -1.87
N LEU A 218 -6.07 -15.27 -1.72
CA LEU A 218 -5.25 -15.97 -0.74
C LEU A 218 -4.69 -14.92 0.22
N VAL A 219 -4.88 -15.13 1.52
CA VAL A 219 -4.38 -14.24 2.57
C VAL A 219 -3.44 -15.02 3.46
N LEU A 220 -2.20 -14.52 3.59
CA LEU A 220 -1.15 -15.11 4.39
C LEU A 220 -0.67 -14.12 5.44
N GLU A 221 -0.29 -14.61 6.61
CA GLU A 221 0.29 -13.83 7.69
C GLU A 221 1.69 -14.37 8.04
N GLU A 222 2.66 -13.48 8.21
CA GLU A 222 3.97 -13.81 8.73
C GLU A 222 4.48 -12.68 9.61
N LYS A 223 4.79 -12.98 10.88
CA LYS A 223 5.42 -12.04 11.83
C LYS A 223 4.70 -10.68 11.88
N GLY A 224 3.37 -10.69 11.92
CA GLY A 224 2.55 -9.47 11.97
C GLY A 224 2.30 -8.79 10.63
N ILE A 225 2.93 -9.25 9.55
CA ILE A 225 2.66 -8.77 8.19
C ILE A 225 1.60 -9.66 7.54
N THR A 226 0.52 -9.07 7.05
CA THR A 226 -0.52 -9.76 6.28
C THR A 226 -0.40 -9.43 4.81
N TYR A 227 -0.28 -10.45 3.97
CA TYR A 227 -0.22 -10.36 2.52
C TYR A 227 -1.55 -10.82 1.91
N PHE A 228 -2.07 -10.04 0.97
CA PHE A 228 -3.28 -10.34 0.22
C PHE A 228 -2.88 -10.59 -1.24
N PHE A 229 -3.18 -11.78 -1.70
CA PHE A 229 -2.86 -12.24 -3.04
C PHE A 229 -4.12 -12.48 -3.86
N ARG A 230 -4.00 -12.28 -5.17
CA ARG A 230 -5.07 -12.54 -6.12
C ARG A 230 -4.57 -13.33 -7.32
N ARG A 231 -5.41 -14.22 -7.84
CA ARG A 231 -5.21 -14.79 -9.18
C ARG A 231 -5.71 -13.77 -10.19
N PHE A 232 -4.79 -13.14 -10.91
CA PHE A 232 -5.15 -12.37 -12.09
C PHE A 232 -5.44 -13.38 -13.22
N LYS A 233 -6.55 -13.18 -13.95
CA LYS A 233 -6.81 -14.00 -15.14
C LYS A 233 -5.64 -13.78 -16.12
N GLN A 234 -4.90 -14.85 -16.38
CA GLN A 234 -4.02 -14.95 -17.54
C GLN A 234 -4.84 -15.33 -18.77
#